data_AF-A0A1Y6CX65-F1
#
_entry.id   AF-A0A1Y6CX65-F1
#
_cell.length_a   1.000
_cell.length_b   1.000
_cell.length_c   1.000
_cell.angle_alpha   90.00
_cell.angle_beta   90.00
_cell.angle_gamma   90.00
#
_symmetry.space_group_name_H-M   'P 1'
#
loop_
_entity.id
_entity.type
_entity.pdbx_description
1 polymer ?
#
loop_
_entity_poly.entity_id
_entity_poly.type
_entity_poly.pdbx_seq_one_letter_code
_entity_poly.pdbx_strand_id
1 'polypeptide(L)'
;MGAAKETLGYPSRTDAVLALRRQGLTTREIAQRIGVEPSTVSALEHSATRRRVADDQRAERQGRAVLMPVELWPRLEREAARRHLSPNTLARRIVQVVIEDDLVGAVADDGEGNPGGPEDR
;
A
#
# COMPACT_ATOMS: atom_id res chain seq x y z
N MET A 1 -4.97 18.87 12.11
CA MET A 1 -3.64 18.25 11.95
C MET A 1 -2.92 18.99 10.85
N GLY A 2 -1.73 19.56 11.11
CA GLY A 2 -1.01 20.36 10.12
C GLY A 2 -0.51 19.50 8.95
N ALA A 3 -0.53 20.06 7.74
CA ALA A 3 0.00 19.41 6.55
C ALA A 3 1.46 18.97 6.75
N ALA A 4 1.82 17.81 6.20
CA ALA A 4 3.19 17.33 6.25
C ALA A 4 4.11 18.32 5.52
N LYS A 5 5.23 18.66 6.14
CA LYS A 5 6.24 19.51 5.52
C LYS A 5 7.12 18.64 4.62
N GLU A 6 7.26 19.05 3.38
CA GLU A 6 8.18 18.42 2.43
C GLU A 6 9.60 18.37 3.01
N THR A 7 10.32 17.31 2.71
CA THR A 7 11.68 17.09 3.22
C THR A 7 12.48 16.34 2.16
N LEU A 8 13.52 16.97 1.61
CA LEU A 8 14.41 16.38 0.60
C LEU A 8 13.66 15.81 -0.62
N GLY A 9 12.59 16.48 -1.05
CA GLY A 9 11.75 16.02 -2.16
C GLY A 9 10.75 14.92 -1.80
N TYR A 10 10.66 14.53 -0.53
CA TYR A 10 9.61 13.63 -0.04
C TYR A 10 8.44 14.43 0.57
N PRO A 11 7.20 13.92 0.48
CA PRO A 11 6.01 14.60 1.02
C PRO A 11 6.06 14.85 2.54
N SER A 12 6.82 14.04 3.28
CA SER A 12 7.00 14.20 4.71
C SER A 12 8.37 13.71 5.19
N ARG A 13 8.77 14.16 6.40
CA ARG A 13 9.94 13.62 7.11
C ARG A 13 9.85 12.12 7.34
N THR A 14 8.65 11.61 7.64
CA THR A 14 8.41 10.17 7.80
C THR A 14 8.68 9.43 6.50
N ASP A 15 8.21 9.96 5.37
CA ASP A 15 8.42 9.35 4.05
C ASP A 15 9.90 9.38 3.65
N ALA A 16 10.60 10.49 3.93
CA ALA A 16 12.04 10.59 3.75
C ALA A 16 12.79 9.53 4.58
N VAL A 17 12.48 9.39 5.88
CA VAL A 17 13.09 8.37 6.75
C VAL A 17 12.86 6.96 6.20
N LEU A 18 11.62 6.61 5.85
CA LEU A 18 11.28 5.28 5.33
C LEU A 18 11.91 4.99 3.96
N ALA A 19 12.04 6.00 3.09
CA ALA A 19 12.71 5.86 1.80
C ALA A 19 14.22 5.64 1.97
N LEU A 20 14.89 6.46 2.78
CA LEU A 20 16.31 6.34 3.05
C LEU A 20 16.66 5.04 3.79
N ARG A 21 15.77 4.55 4.68
CA ARG A 21 15.95 3.24 5.31
C ARG A 21 15.92 2.10 4.31
N ARG A 22 15.00 2.15 3.33
CA ARG A 22 14.93 1.14 2.25
C ARG A 22 16.16 1.14 1.35
N GLN A 23 16.89 2.24 1.29
CA GLN A 23 18.19 2.34 0.62
C GLN A 23 19.35 1.78 1.46
N GLY A 24 19.08 1.27 2.67
CA GLY A 24 20.08 0.63 3.54
C GLY A 24 20.85 1.57 4.46
N LEU A 25 20.49 2.86 4.52
CA LEU A 25 21.18 3.81 5.38
C LEU A 25 20.92 3.52 6.87
N THR A 26 21.92 3.79 7.70
CA THR A 26 21.85 3.72 9.17
C THR A 26 21.06 4.91 9.75
N THR A 27 20.61 4.78 11.00
CA THR A 27 19.85 5.85 11.68
C THR A 27 20.64 7.15 11.75
N ARG A 28 21.96 7.06 11.95
CA ARG A 28 22.85 8.21 12.04
C ARG A 28 23.00 8.92 10.70
N GLU A 29 23.11 8.18 9.59
CA GLU A 29 23.20 8.75 8.24
C GLU A 29 21.87 9.40 7.81
N ILE A 30 20.75 8.80 8.17
CA ILE A 30 19.41 9.36 7.92
C ILE A 30 19.23 10.66 8.70
N ALA A 31 19.60 10.66 9.99
CA ALA A 31 19.56 11.83 10.86
C ALA A 31 20.37 12.99 10.28
N GLN A 32 21.61 12.72 9.84
CA GLN A 32 22.48 13.70 9.20
C GLN A 32 21.89 14.24 7.89
N ARG A 33 21.32 13.38 7.03
CA ARG A 33 20.71 13.81 5.77
C ARG A 33 19.48 14.69 5.97
N ILE A 34 18.60 14.31 6.89
CA ILE A 34 17.33 15.00 7.13
C ILE A 34 17.51 16.24 8.03
N GLY A 35 18.60 16.31 8.80
CA GLY A 35 18.84 17.38 9.77
C GLY A 35 17.99 17.22 11.03
N VAL A 36 17.90 15.99 11.56
CA VAL A 36 17.17 15.68 12.81
C VAL A 36 18.04 14.82 13.73
N GLU A 37 17.66 14.74 15.00
CA GLU A 37 18.32 13.84 15.95
C GLU A 37 18.09 12.36 15.59
N PRO A 38 19.06 11.45 15.83
CA PRO A 38 18.87 10.01 15.63
C PRO A 38 17.65 9.45 16.37
N SER A 39 17.34 9.96 17.56
CA SER A 39 16.13 9.62 18.32
C SER A 39 14.84 9.98 17.58
N THR A 40 14.86 11.08 16.80
CA THR A 40 13.73 11.50 15.98
C THR A 40 13.51 10.54 14.83
N VAL A 41 14.57 10.01 14.21
CA VAL A 41 14.47 8.99 13.16
C VAL A 41 13.76 7.74 13.68
N SER A 42 14.21 7.20 14.81
CA SER A 42 13.57 6.03 15.43
C SER A 42 12.12 6.30 15.86
N ALA A 43 11.83 7.49 16.38
CA ALA A 43 10.47 7.89 16.74
C ALA A 43 9.55 7.97 15.51
N LEU A 44 10.05 8.52 14.39
CA LEU A 44 9.31 8.59 13.13
C LEU A 44 9.05 7.20 12.54
N GLU A 45 10.02 6.30 12.58
CA GLU A 45 9.85 4.90 12.16
C GLU A 45 8.79 4.18 13.00
N HIS A 46 8.93 4.25 14.32
CA HIS A 46 7.94 3.65 15.22
C HIS A 46 6.55 4.26 15.05
N SER A 47 6.45 5.58 14.86
CA SER A 47 5.17 6.22 14.61
C SER A 47 4.56 5.79 13.28
N ALA A 48 5.38 5.59 12.23
CA ALA A 48 4.90 5.11 10.94
C ALA A 48 4.37 3.68 11.03
N THR A 49 5.10 2.80 11.73
CA THR A 49 4.66 1.42 11.97
C THR A 49 3.36 1.39 12.77
N ARG A 50 3.26 2.18 13.85
CA ARG A 50 2.01 2.28 14.62
C ARG A 50 0.84 2.81 13.80
N ARG A 51 1.07 3.81 12.94
CA ARG A 51 0.03 4.32 12.03
C ARG A 51 -0.45 3.24 11.07
N ARG A 52 0.45 2.48 10.44
CA ARG A 52 0.09 1.36 9.58
C ARG A 52 -0.76 0.31 10.31
N VAL A 53 -0.35 -0.07 11.52
CA VAL A 53 -1.13 -1.02 12.34
C VAL A 53 -2.50 -0.46 12.70
N ALA A 54 -2.60 0.83 13.04
CA ALA A 54 -3.88 1.48 13.32
C ALA A 54 -4.78 1.56 12.08
N ASP A 55 -4.21 1.84 10.90
CA ASP A 55 -4.93 1.85 9.63
C ASP A 55 -5.42 0.46 9.26
N ASP A 56 -4.61 -0.59 9.47
CA ASP A 56 -5.01 -1.98 9.26
C ASP A 56 -6.14 -2.39 10.22
N GLN A 57 -6.03 -2.05 11.51
CA GLN A 57 -7.09 -2.31 12.50
C GLN A 57 -8.37 -1.53 12.18
N ARG A 58 -8.25 -0.29 11.68
CA ARG A 58 -9.40 0.50 11.24
C ARG A 58 -10.06 -0.14 10.03
N ALA A 59 -9.27 -0.58 9.05
CA ALA A 59 -9.76 -1.30 7.89
C ALA A 59 -10.43 -2.63 8.27
N GLU A 60 -9.97 -3.32 9.32
CA GLU A 60 -10.64 -4.51 9.86
C GLU A 60 -11.97 -4.17 10.53
N ARG A 61 -12.04 -3.09 11.32
CA ARG A 61 -13.26 -2.69 12.05
C ARG A 61 -14.33 -2.06 11.15
N GLN A 62 -13.91 -1.39 10.09
CA GLN A 62 -14.79 -0.59 9.21
C GLN A 62 -14.94 -1.19 7.81
N GLY A 63 -14.11 -2.17 7.46
CA GLY A 63 -14.11 -2.81 6.16
C GLY A 63 -15.21 -3.86 6.02
N ARG A 64 -15.45 -4.25 4.76
CA ARG A 64 -16.27 -5.41 4.42
C ARG A 64 -15.35 -6.54 3.94
N ALA A 65 -15.64 -7.76 4.37
CA ALA A 65 -14.96 -8.94 3.86
C ALA A 65 -15.48 -9.27 2.46
N VAL A 66 -14.58 -9.54 1.53
CA VAL A 66 -14.89 -10.04 0.19
C VAL A 66 -14.28 -11.42 0.07
N LEU A 67 -15.08 -12.39 -0.37
CA LEU A 67 -14.59 -13.73 -0.66
C LEU A 67 -13.84 -13.72 -2.00
N MET A 68 -12.69 -14.38 -2.01
CA MET A 68 -11.83 -14.53 -3.19
C MET A 68 -11.70 -16.03 -3.51
N PRO A 69 -11.80 -16.43 -4.78
CA PRO A 69 -11.51 -17.80 -5.19
C PRO A 69 -10.11 -18.24 -4.72
N VAL A 70 -10.02 -19.46 -4.22
CA VAL A 70 -8.79 -19.93 -3.55
C VAL A 70 -7.61 -20.02 -4.53
N GLU A 71 -7.91 -20.24 -5.80
CA GLU A 71 -6.99 -20.40 -6.91
C GLU A 71 -6.22 -19.12 -7.23
N LEU A 72 -6.73 -17.96 -6.80
CA LEU A 72 -6.06 -16.66 -6.99
C LEU A 72 -4.96 -16.42 -5.95
N TRP A 73 -5.01 -17.08 -4.78
CA TRP A 73 -4.08 -16.84 -3.68
C TRP A 73 -2.61 -17.10 -4.04
N PRO A 74 -2.22 -18.20 -4.71
CA PRO A 74 -0.81 -18.45 -5.02
C PRO A 74 -0.18 -17.34 -5.87
N ARG A 75 -0.97 -16.72 -6.77
CA ARG A 75 -0.49 -15.60 -7.58
C ARG A 75 -0.34 -14.33 -6.74
N LEU A 76 -1.31 -14.06 -5.87
CA LEU A 76 -1.27 -12.91 -4.97
C LEU A 76 -0.13 -13.02 -3.95
N GLU A 77 0.10 -14.21 -3.38
CA GLU A 77 1.21 -14.49 -2.46
C GLU A 77 2.57 -14.24 -3.10
N ARG A 78 2.77 -14.72 -4.34
CA ARG A 78 4.01 -14.50 -5.09
C ARG A 78 4.28 -13.00 -5.30
N GLU A 79 3.27 -12.25 -5.69
CA GLU A 79 3.41 -10.82 -5.94
C GLU A 79 3.56 -10.01 -4.65
N ALA A 80 2.95 -10.45 -3.55
CA ALA A 80 3.07 -9.83 -2.24
C ALA A 80 4.47 -10.07 -1.63
N ALA A 81 4.99 -11.30 -1.73
CA ALA A 81 6.32 -11.67 -1.26
C ALA A 81 7.42 -10.84 -1.93
N ARG A 82 7.33 -10.64 -3.26
CA ARG A 82 8.24 -9.77 -4.03
C ARG A 82 8.29 -8.32 -3.52
N ARG A 83 7.25 -7.87 -2.82
CA ARG A 83 7.09 -6.50 -2.32
C ARG A 83 7.18 -6.40 -0.80
N HIS A 84 7.47 -7.51 -0.11
CA HIS A 84 7.45 -7.61 1.35
C HIS A 84 6.12 -7.12 1.96
N LEU A 85 5.01 -7.47 1.33
CA LEU A 85 3.64 -7.17 1.79
C LEU A 85 2.91 -8.45 2.16
N SER A 86 1.88 -8.34 3.01
CA SER A 86 0.92 -9.42 3.15
C SER A 86 0.03 -9.52 1.89
N PRO A 87 -0.46 -10.71 1.52
CA PRO A 87 -1.40 -10.87 0.42
C PRO A 87 -2.64 -9.96 0.56
N ASN A 88 -3.20 -9.86 1.78
CA ASN A 88 -4.32 -8.97 2.07
C ASN A 88 -3.99 -7.50 1.85
N THR A 89 -2.80 -7.04 2.27
CA THR A 89 -2.33 -5.68 2.03
C THR A 89 -2.18 -5.41 0.53
N LEU A 90 -1.66 -6.37 -0.23
CA LEU A 90 -1.53 -6.24 -1.68
C LEU A 90 -2.90 -6.16 -2.35
N ALA A 91 -3.84 -7.05 -2.01
CA ALA A 91 -5.20 -7.02 -2.55
C ALA A 91 -5.90 -5.69 -2.26
N ARG A 92 -5.83 -5.21 -1.01
CA ARG A 92 -6.38 -3.90 -0.64
C ARG A 92 -5.78 -2.77 -1.49
N ARG A 93 -4.46 -2.77 -1.67
CA ARG A 93 -3.78 -1.75 -2.50
C ARG A 93 -4.19 -1.80 -3.96
N ILE A 94 -4.33 -3.01 -4.54
CA ILE A 94 -4.78 -3.16 -5.92
C ILE A 94 -6.16 -2.55 -6.08
N VAL A 95 -7.12 -2.92 -5.22
CA VAL A 95 -8.49 -2.37 -5.26
C VAL A 95 -8.49 -0.86 -5.04
N GLN A 96 -7.67 -0.37 -4.11
CA GLN A 96 -7.55 1.07 -3.84
C GLN A 96 -7.06 1.84 -5.07
N VAL A 97 -5.98 1.39 -5.73
CA VAL A 97 -5.44 2.04 -6.94
C VAL A 97 -6.46 2.02 -8.07
N VAL A 98 -7.14 0.89 -8.29
CA VAL A 98 -8.18 0.79 -9.33
C VAL A 98 -9.31 1.79 -9.12
N ILE A 99 -9.67 2.06 -7.86
CA ILE A 99 -10.71 3.05 -7.52
C ILE A 99 -10.16 4.49 -7.63
N GLU A 100 -8.96 4.75 -7.09
CA GLU A 100 -8.35 6.09 -7.06
C GLU A 100 -8.04 6.62 -8.46
N ASP A 101 -7.66 5.74 -9.39
CA ASP A 101 -7.32 6.07 -10.77
C ASP A 101 -8.52 5.95 -11.74
N ASP A 102 -9.74 5.79 -11.22
CA ASP A 102 -10.99 5.64 -12.00
C ASP A 102 -10.96 4.50 -13.05
N LEU A 103 -10.29 3.40 -12.70
CA LEU A 103 -10.08 2.24 -13.59
C LEU A 103 -11.13 1.13 -13.42
N VAL A 104 -12.16 1.36 -12.60
CA VAL A 104 -13.19 0.34 -12.30
C VAL A 104 -13.91 -0.11 -13.57
N GLY A 105 -14.29 0.83 -14.44
CA GLY A 105 -14.94 0.51 -15.72
C GLY A 105 -14.05 -0.37 -16.58
N ALA A 106 -12.80 0.04 -16.82
CA ALA A 106 -11.84 -0.74 -17.62
C ALA A 106 -11.64 -2.17 -17.10
N VAL A 107 -11.53 -2.36 -15.77
CA VAL A 107 -11.37 -3.69 -15.17
C VAL A 107 -12.65 -4.54 -15.27
N ALA A 108 -13.83 -3.92 -15.23
CA ALA A 108 -15.11 -4.60 -15.32
C ALA A 108 -15.49 -4.93 -16.78
N ASP A 109 -15.15 -4.05 -17.71
CA ASP A 109 -15.57 -4.11 -19.13
C ASP A 109 -14.75 -5.12 -19.93
N ASP A 110 -13.52 -5.46 -19.50
CA ASP A 110 -12.69 -6.54 -20.09
C ASP A 110 -13.33 -7.96 -19.96
N GLY A 111 -14.54 -8.05 -19.39
CA GLY A 111 -15.39 -9.25 -19.32
C GLY A 111 -16.55 -9.31 -20.33
N GLU A 112 -16.81 -8.29 -21.15
CA GLU A 112 -17.84 -8.34 -22.21
C GLU A 112 -17.35 -9.13 -23.46
N GLY A 113 -16.94 -10.36 -23.21
CA GLY A 113 -16.85 -11.42 -24.19
C GLY A 113 -17.82 -12.53 -23.77
N ASN A 114 -19.10 -12.40 -24.10
CA ASN A 114 -20.07 -13.50 -24.07
C ASN A 114 -20.19 -14.11 -25.48
N PRO A 115 -19.45 -15.18 -25.83
CA PRO A 115 -19.67 -15.91 -27.08
C PRO A 115 -20.61 -17.10 -26.84
N GLY A 116 -21.85 -16.87 -26.38
CA GLY A 116 -22.73 -18.01 -26.14
C GLY A 116 -24.10 -17.74 -25.54
N GLY A 117 -24.85 -16.78 -26.05
CA GLY A 117 -26.31 -16.87 -26.03
C GLY A 117 -26.79 -17.30 -27.40
N PRO A 118 -27.28 -18.53 -27.62
CA PRO A 118 -27.97 -18.83 -28.86
C PRO A 118 -29.33 -18.12 -28.80
N GLU A 119 -29.42 -17.00 -29.51
CA GLU A 119 -30.62 -16.70 -30.26
C GLU A 119 -30.78 -17.79 -31.32
N ASP A 120 -31.81 -18.62 -31.18
CA ASP A 120 -32.49 -19.16 -32.35
C ASP A 120 -33.96 -19.43 -32.00
N ARG A 121 -34.80 -18.55 -32.56
CA ARG A 121 -36.12 -18.75 -33.16
C ARG A 121 -37.01 -19.91 -32.68
#